data_AF-A0A815KBN9-F1
#
_entry.id   AF-A0A815KBN9-F1
#
_cell.length_a   1.000
_cell.length_b   1.000
_cell.length_c   1.000
_cell.angle_alpha   90.00
_cell.angle_beta   90.00
_cell.angle_gamma   90.00
#
_symmetry.space_group_name_H-M   'P 1'
#
loop_
_entity.id
_entity.type
_entity.pdbx_description
1 polymer ?
#
loop_
_entity_poly.entity_id
_entity_poly.type
_entity_poly.pdbx_seq_one_letter_code
_entity_poly.pdbx_strand_id
1 'polypeptide(L)'
;MGMAHVTSGRATFTYEDLINSNSSTVPKSYIPKSLLKRMLIRENELRLSDEYQKRYCEAEKTSSSSSSSWLNVTDELQRQIIREFNLDDEMDDALLCLRCATQIYPDLKHIPLYVQYNRARDGNLQISDIAPNVPVIQLDGQETHAQDEWPICSARWSPTQMPIKYNQTHTIEERLAVAKDFIRDFNLQMSIVIDKPEGNLFEKLYSSWPVRIYVIDKDYRLTYKAQPNESMLELNELVEHLQSIIKSNE
;
A
#
# COMPACT_ATOMS: atom_id res chain seq x y z
N MET A 1 -15.54 -11.52 -8.04
CA MET A 1 -15.10 -10.72 -9.19
C MET A 1 -13.96 -9.84 -8.69
N GLY A 2 -12.73 -10.06 -9.15
CA GLY A 2 -11.54 -9.45 -8.52
C GLY A 2 -11.41 -7.97 -8.84
N MET A 3 -11.05 -7.14 -7.86
CA MET A 3 -10.61 -5.78 -8.13
C MET A 3 -9.23 -5.83 -8.80
N ALA A 4 -9.07 -5.16 -9.94
CA ALA A 4 -7.75 -4.93 -10.52
C ALA A 4 -6.96 -3.97 -9.61
N HIS A 5 -6.08 -4.50 -8.77
CA HIS A 5 -5.35 -3.71 -7.79
C HIS A 5 -4.31 -2.81 -8.47
N VAL A 6 -4.61 -1.50 -8.56
CA VAL A 6 -3.83 -0.45 -9.24
C VAL A 6 -2.44 -0.19 -8.61
N THR A 7 -2.08 -0.98 -7.60
CA THR A 7 -0.85 -0.90 -6.81
C THR A 7 0.23 -1.93 -7.22
N SER A 8 -0.10 -2.88 -8.10
CA SER A 8 0.76 -4.04 -8.48
C SER A 8 2.03 -3.72 -9.29
N GLY A 9 2.40 -2.45 -9.47
CA GLY A 9 3.63 -2.03 -10.15
C GLY A 9 3.71 -2.29 -11.67
N ARG A 10 2.79 -3.05 -12.26
CA ARG A 10 2.74 -3.34 -13.71
C ARG A 10 2.34 -2.10 -14.52
N ALA A 11 3.34 -1.36 -14.98
CA ALA A 11 3.19 -0.13 -15.75
C ALA A 11 2.90 -0.38 -17.26
N THR A 12 1.79 -1.06 -17.57
CA THR A 12 1.28 -1.24 -18.96
C THR A 12 -0.25 -1.18 -18.99
N PHE A 13 -0.80 0.03 -18.86
CA PHE A 13 -2.18 0.31 -19.27
C PHE A 13 -2.25 1.76 -19.78
N THR A 14 -2.31 1.90 -21.10
CA THR A 14 -2.30 3.17 -21.83
C THR A 14 -3.70 3.56 -22.29
N TYR A 15 -3.85 4.79 -22.80
CA TYR A 15 -5.08 5.21 -23.46
C TYR A 15 -5.27 4.43 -24.78
N GLU A 16 -4.18 4.04 -25.46
CA GLU A 16 -4.24 3.14 -26.60
C GLU A 16 -4.70 1.72 -26.23
N ASP A 17 -4.31 1.15 -25.08
CA ASP A 17 -4.79 -0.18 -24.65
C ASP A 17 -6.31 -0.20 -24.43
N LEU A 18 -6.85 0.89 -23.90
CA LEU A 18 -8.29 1.09 -23.67
C LEU A 18 -9.08 1.16 -24.99
N ILE A 19 -8.46 1.68 -26.07
CA ILE A 19 -9.03 1.75 -27.42
C ILE A 19 -8.81 0.45 -28.23
N ASN A 20 -7.66 -0.19 -28.06
CA ASN A 20 -7.24 -1.37 -28.84
C ASN A 20 -7.75 -2.70 -28.26
N SER A 21 -8.33 -2.71 -27.06
CA SER A 21 -9.05 -3.87 -26.57
C SER A 21 -10.27 -4.13 -27.47
N ASN A 22 -10.31 -5.30 -28.13
CA ASN A 22 -11.39 -5.68 -29.06
C ASN A 22 -12.71 -6.07 -28.33
N SER A 23 -13.01 -5.42 -27.20
CA SER A 23 -14.36 -5.38 -26.64
C SER A 23 -15.17 -4.33 -27.40
N SER A 24 -16.46 -4.57 -27.62
CA SER A 24 -17.36 -3.63 -28.31
C SER A 24 -17.77 -2.43 -27.44
N THR A 25 -16.88 -2.01 -26.52
CA THR A 25 -17.15 -1.13 -25.38
C THR A 25 -15.95 -0.21 -25.12
N VAL A 26 -15.66 0.69 -26.07
CA VAL A 26 -15.08 1.98 -25.68
C VAL A 26 -16.21 2.75 -24.96
N PRO A 27 -15.97 3.32 -23.77
CA PRO A 27 -16.99 4.11 -23.07
C PRO A 27 -17.51 5.22 -23.98
N LYS A 28 -18.84 5.38 -24.11
CA LYS A 28 -19.37 6.40 -25.04
C LYS A 28 -19.18 7.81 -24.51
N SER A 29 -19.09 7.98 -23.19
CA SER A 29 -18.62 9.21 -22.57
C SER A 29 -17.09 9.25 -22.39
N TYR A 30 -16.42 10.06 -23.20
CA TYR A 30 -15.08 10.56 -22.84
C TYR A 30 -15.23 11.47 -21.61
N ILE A 31 -14.80 11.00 -20.44
CA ILE A 31 -14.78 11.82 -19.21
C ILE A 31 -13.60 12.81 -19.29
N PRO A 32 -13.83 14.14 -19.35
CA PRO A 32 -12.75 15.09 -19.51
C PRO A 32 -11.79 15.10 -18.31
N LYS A 33 -10.51 15.36 -18.57
CA LYS A 33 -9.47 15.52 -17.53
C LYS A 33 -9.87 16.50 -16.41
N SER A 34 -10.59 17.57 -16.74
CA SER A 34 -11.11 18.57 -15.78
C SER A 34 -12.30 18.08 -14.94
N LEU A 35 -13.01 17.05 -15.39
CA LEU A 35 -14.04 16.34 -14.62
C LEU A 35 -13.38 15.30 -13.70
N LEU A 36 -12.49 14.45 -14.23
CA LEU A 36 -11.70 13.51 -13.44
C LEU A 36 -10.92 14.19 -12.31
N LYS A 37 -10.29 15.36 -12.58
CA LYS A 37 -9.63 16.16 -11.54
C LYS A 37 -10.56 16.55 -10.39
N ARG A 38 -11.82 16.92 -10.67
CA ARG A 38 -12.82 17.24 -9.63
C ARG A 38 -13.27 15.99 -8.88
N MET A 39 -13.46 14.88 -9.56
CA MET A 39 -13.82 13.59 -8.95
C MET A 39 -12.72 13.10 -7.97
N LEU A 40 -11.44 13.22 -8.34
CA LEU A 40 -10.32 12.85 -7.47
C LEU A 40 -10.17 13.78 -6.24
N ILE A 41 -10.43 15.09 -6.39
CA ILE A 41 -10.48 16.03 -5.25
C ILE A 41 -11.63 15.64 -4.32
N ARG A 42 -12.80 15.36 -4.89
CA ARG A 42 -13.99 14.93 -4.14
C ARG A 42 -13.77 13.59 -3.42
N GLU A 43 -12.99 12.69 -4.01
CA GLU A 43 -12.58 11.44 -3.36
C GLU A 43 -11.76 11.68 -2.09
N ASN A 44 -10.82 12.64 -2.11
CA ASN A 44 -10.08 13.03 -0.91
C ASN A 44 -10.99 13.66 0.15
N GLU A 45 -11.87 14.59 -0.25
CA GLU A 45 -12.85 15.22 0.67
C GLU A 45 -13.68 14.17 1.40
N LEU A 46 -14.23 13.19 0.67
CA LEU A 46 -15.02 12.11 1.24
C LEU A 46 -14.14 11.19 2.11
N ARG A 47 -12.96 10.75 1.63
CA ARG A 47 -12.04 9.90 2.42
C ARG A 47 -11.62 10.53 3.76
N LEU A 48 -11.43 11.86 3.79
CA LEU A 48 -11.05 12.61 4.98
C LEU A 48 -12.23 12.98 5.89
N SER A 49 -13.48 12.74 5.46
CA SER A 49 -14.66 13.11 6.25
C SER A 49 -14.90 12.18 7.45
N ASP A 50 -15.44 12.76 8.54
CA ASP A 50 -15.85 12.06 9.75
C ASP A 50 -16.78 10.85 9.50
N GLU A 51 -17.62 10.92 8.45
CA GLU A 51 -18.54 9.84 8.09
C GLU A 51 -17.78 8.62 7.54
N TYR A 52 -16.95 8.83 6.53
CA TYR A 52 -16.19 7.75 5.92
C TYR A 52 -15.10 7.22 6.84
N GLN A 53 -14.48 8.06 7.68
CA GLN A 53 -13.57 7.59 8.72
C GLN A 53 -14.25 6.64 9.71
N LYS A 54 -15.51 6.91 10.12
CA LYS A 54 -16.30 5.96 10.94
C LYS A 54 -16.58 4.66 10.17
N ARG A 55 -17.03 4.75 8.92
CA ARG A 55 -17.29 3.55 8.06
C ARG A 55 -16.04 2.68 7.86
N TYR A 56 -14.86 3.29 7.68
CA TYR A 56 -13.60 2.54 7.64
C TYR A 56 -13.26 1.87 8.99
N CYS A 57 -13.45 2.56 10.12
CA CYS A 57 -13.27 1.98 11.46
C CYS A 57 -14.29 0.88 11.81
N GLU A 58 -15.48 0.92 11.25
CA GLU A 58 -16.51 -0.10 11.43
C GLU A 58 -16.19 -1.35 10.60
N ALA A 59 -15.86 -1.18 9.31
CA ALA A 59 -15.41 -2.26 8.43
C ALA A 59 -14.19 -3.01 8.99
N GLU A 60 -13.18 -2.30 9.53
CA GLU A 60 -12.01 -2.94 10.15
C GLU A 60 -12.29 -3.65 11.49
N LYS A 61 -13.49 -3.50 12.08
CA LYS A 61 -13.93 -4.29 13.23
C LYS A 61 -14.78 -5.50 12.85
N THR A 62 -15.55 -5.42 11.76
CA THR A 62 -16.48 -6.47 11.33
C THR A 62 -15.90 -7.46 10.31
N SER A 63 -14.80 -7.11 9.66
CA SER A 63 -14.19 -7.87 8.54
C SER A 63 -13.58 -9.24 8.90
N SER A 64 -13.69 -9.68 10.15
CA SER A 64 -13.47 -11.08 10.55
C SER A 64 -14.40 -12.08 9.84
N SER A 65 -15.52 -11.61 9.27
CA SER A 65 -16.49 -12.43 8.52
C SER A 65 -16.76 -11.90 7.09
N SER A 66 -15.68 -11.80 6.30
CA SER A 66 -15.60 -11.81 4.81
C SER A 66 -16.47 -10.88 3.94
N SER A 67 -17.44 -10.14 4.46
CA SER A 67 -18.40 -9.34 3.66
C SER A 67 -18.28 -7.82 3.79
N SER A 68 -17.51 -7.31 4.76
CA SER A 68 -17.44 -5.88 5.12
C SER A 68 -15.99 -5.38 5.23
N SER A 69 -15.23 -5.44 4.13
CA SER A 69 -13.85 -4.92 4.06
C SER A 69 -13.82 -3.40 3.82
N TRP A 70 -12.73 -2.72 4.21
CA TRP A 70 -12.45 -1.32 3.82
C TRP A 70 -12.49 -1.10 2.29
N LEU A 71 -12.18 -2.13 1.52
CA LEU A 71 -12.29 -2.14 0.05
C LEU A 71 -13.73 -1.87 -0.41
N ASN A 72 -14.73 -2.40 0.31
CA ASN A 72 -16.14 -2.24 -0.02
C ASN A 72 -16.58 -0.80 0.27
N VAL A 73 -16.14 -0.23 1.40
CA VAL A 73 -16.34 1.19 1.74
C VAL A 73 -15.70 2.10 0.68
N THR A 74 -14.53 1.73 0.14
CA THR A 74 -13.90 2.46 -0.99
C THR A 74 -14.68 2.32 -2.30
N ASP A 75 -15.20 1.14 -2.64
CA ASP A 75 -16.03 0.95 -3.86
C ASP A 75 -17.34 1.73 -3.76
N GLU A 76 -18.02 1.68 -2.60
CA GLU A 76 -19.20 2.49 -2.30
C GLU A 76 -18.94 4.00 -2.42
N LEU A 77 -17.82 4.48 -1.88
CA LEU A 77 -17.39 5.88 -1.97
C LEU A 77 -17.19 6.30 -3.43
N GLN A 78 -16.45 5.50 -4.20
CA GLN A 78 -16.21 5.81 -5.62
C GLN A 78 -17.52 5.76 -6.43
N ARG A 79 -18.42 4.80 -6.16
CA ARG A 79 -19.76 4.74 -6.76
C ARG A 79 -20.69 5.89 -6.33
N GLN A 80 -20.52 6.45 -5.13
CA GLN A 80 -21.19 7.70 -4.74
C GLN A 80 -20.72 8.86 -5.63
N ILE A 81 -19.41 8.99 -5.85
CA ILE A 81 -18.85 10.06 -6.69
C ILE A 81 -19.36 9.96 -8.13
N ILE A 82 -19.43 8.76 -8.72
CA ILE A 82 -19.99 8.59 -10.07
C ILE A 82 -21.42 9.15 -10.17
N ARG A 83 -22.26 8.94 -9.13
CA ARG A 83 -23.61 9.52 -9.05
C ARG A 83 -23.61 11.03 -8.78
N GLU A 84 -22.76 11.54 -7.88
CA GLU A 84 -22.63 12.98 -7.61
C GLU A 84 -22.28 13.80 -8.87
N PHE A 85 -21.61 13.17 -9.85
CA PHE A 85 -21.28 13.78 -11.13
C PHE A 85 -22.22 13.40 -12.29
N ASN A 86 -23.30 12.64 -12.05
CA ASN A 86 -24.30 12.17 -13.04
C ASN A 86 -23.67 11.33 -14.17
N LEU A 87 -22.86 10.35 -13.80
CA LEU A 87 -22.19 9.40 -14.72
C LEU A 87 -22.63 7.95 -14.48
N ASP A 88 -23.75 7.75 -13.78
CA ASP A 88 -24.21 6.43 -13.33
C ASP A 88 -24.87 5.56 -14.41
N ASP A 89 -25.23 6.15 -15.57
CA ASP A 89 -25.59 5.40 -16.78
C ASP A 89 -24.43 4.53 -17.32
N GLU A 90 -23.17 4.94 -17.13
CA GLU A 90 -21.95 4.21 -17.53
C GLU A 90 -21.08 3.86 -16.31
N MET A 91 -21.72 3.46 -15.21
CA MET A 91 -21.13 3.31 -13.86
C MET A 91 -19.75 2.63 -13.79
N ASP A 92 -19.60 1.42 -14.34
CA ASP A 92 -18.35 0.65 -14.19
C ASP A 92 -17.22 1.16 -15.13
N ASP A 93 -17.56 1.74 -16.28
CA ASP A 93 -16.61 2.45 -17.15
C ASP A 93 -16.14 3.76 -16.50
N ALA A 94 -17.06 4.50 -15.87
CA ALA A 94 -16.72 5.71 -15.13
C ALA A 94 -15.83 5.43 -13.90
N LEU A 95 -16.04 4.29 -13.22
CA LEU A 95 -15.13 3.79 -12.19
C LEU A 95 -13.75 3.43 -12.76
N LEU A 96 -13.67 2.78 -13.92
CA LEU A 96 -12.40 2.45 -14.58
C LEU A 96 -11.63 3.73 -14.94
N CYS A 97 -12.30 4.71 -15.57
CA CYS A 97 -11.71 6.01 -15.88
C CYS A 97 -11.24 6.78 -14.64
N LEU A 98 -11.97 6.73 -13.52
CA LEU A 98 -11.55 7.32 -12.25
C LEU A 98 -10.30 6.62 -11.68
N ARG A 99 -10.30 5.27 -11.65
CA ARG A 99 -9.21 4.45 -11.11
C ARG A 99 -7.93 4.56 -11.94
N CYS A 100 -8.04 4.68 -13.26
CA CYS A 100 -6.91 4.87 -14.19
C CYS A 100 -6.55 6.35 -14.43
N ALA A 101 -7.25 7.32 -13.84
CA ALA A 101 -7.07 8.75 -14.14
C ALA A 101 -5.62 9.25 -13.97
N THR A 102 -4.88 8.71 -13.00
CA THR A 102 -3.48 9.07 -12.72
C THR A 102 -2.45 8.29 -13.54
N GLN A 103 -2.88 7.24 -14.25
CA GLN A 103 -2.10 6.55 -15.29
C GLN A 103 -2.24 7.30 -16.61
N ILE A 104 -3.48 7.63 -17.00
CA ILE A 104 -3.81 8.38 -18.24
C ILE A 104 -3.31 9.83 -18.16
N TYR A 105 -3.40 10.47 -17.00
CA TYR A 105 -2.93 11.84 -16.77
C TYR A 105 -1.94 11.89 -15.59
N PRO A 106 -0.63 11.63 -15.82
CA PRO A 106 0.37 11.53 -14.76
C PRO A 106 0.53 12.78 -13.88
N ASP A 107 0.14 13.96 -14.38
CA ASP A 107 0.14 15.20 -13.59
C ASP A 107 -0.95 15.21 -12.50
N LEU A 108 -1.96 14.34 -12.56
CA LEU A 108 -2.98 14.18 -11.51
C LEU A 108 -2.51 13.30 -10.33
N LYS A 109 -1.31 12.68 -10.39
CA LYS A 109 -0.78 11.78 -9.34
C LYS A 109 -0.67 12.41 -7.95
N HIS A 110 -0.57 13.74 -7.86
CA HIS A 110 -0.52 14.49 -6.60
C HIS A 110 -1.89 14.72 -5.95
N ILE A 111 -2.98 14.18 -6.53
CA ILE A 111 -4.34 14.41 -6.02
C ILE A 111 -4.78 13.25 -5.13
N PRO A 112 -5.14 12.05 -5.62
CA PRO A 112 -5.64 10.99 -4.75
C PRO A 112 -4.56 10.58 -3.73
N LEU A 113 -4.90 10.65 -2.43
CA LEU A 113 -4.01 10.30 -1.32
C LEU A 113 -3.32 8.93 -1.54
N TYR A 114 -4.11 7.95 -2.03
CA TYR A 114 -3.68 6.57 -2.26
C TYR A 114 -2.66 6.40 -3.41
N VAL A 115 -2.39 7.45 -4.19
CA VAL A 115 -1.31 7.50 -5.20
C VAL A 115 -0.18 8.41 -4.74
N GLN A 116 -0.51 9.56 -4.13
CA GLN A 116 0.46 10.53 -3.65
C GLN A 116 1.46 9.95 -2.64
N TYR A 117 0.98 9.13 -1.69
CA TYR A 117 1.79 8.58 -0.61
C TYR A 117 2.20 7.11 -0.82
N ASN A 118 1.85 6.51 -1.97
CA ASN A 118 2.24 5.13 -2.28
C ASN A 118 3.75 5.02 -2.53
N ARG A 119 4.46 4.33 -1.64
CA ARG A 119 5.92 4.09 -1.73
C ARG A 119 6.30 2.72 -2.30
N ALA A 120 5.31 1.84 -2.57
CA ALA A 120 5.54 0.47 -2.99
C ALA A 120 6.22 0.38 -4.37
N ARG A 121 7.36 -0.33 -4.41
CA ARG A 121 8.16 -0.58 -5.61
C ARG A 121 9.00 -1.84 -5.42
N ASP A 122 9.36 -2.56 -6.49
CA ASP A 122 10.24 -3.72 -6.36
C ASP A 122 11.64 -3.34 -5.85
N GLY A 123 12.12 -2.15 -6.21
CA GLY A 123 13.46 -1.69 -5.88
C GLY A 123 14.54 -2.39 -6.70
N ASN A 124 15.79 -1.95 -6.56
CA ASN A 124 16.87 -2.39 -7.45
C ASN A 124 17.51 -3.72 -7.04
N LEU A 125 17.40 -4.12 -5.77
CA LEU A 125 18.02 -5.32 -5.23
C LEU A 125 17.39 -6.61 -5.78
N GLN A 126 18.24 -7.50 -6.30
CA GLN A 126 17.88 -8.82 -6.85
C GLN A 126 18.61 -9.95 -6.12
N ILE A 127 18.16 -11.19 -6.33
CA ILE A 127 18.80 -12.38 -5.73
C ILE A 127 20.21 -12.57 -6.30
N SER A 128 21.16 -12.93 -5.43
CA SER A 128 22.62 -12.99 -5.64
C SER A 128 23.40 -11.68 -5.48
N ASP A 129 22.73 -10.52 -5.42
CA ASP A 129 23.38 -9.23 -5.16
C ASP A 129 24.04 -9.21 -3.78
N ILE A 130 25.10 -8.40 -3.64
CA ILE A 130 25.68 -8.08 -2.33
C ILE A 130 24.78 -7.05 -1.65
N ALA A 131 24.26 -7.41 -0.49
CA ALA A 131 23.39 -6.59 0.34
C ALA A 131 24.12 -5.31 0.79
N PRO A 132 23.60 -4.09 0.47
CA PRO A 132 24.21 -2.84 0.88
C PRO A 132 24.31 -2.73 2.39
N ASN A 133 25.52 -2.46 2.90
CA ASN A 133 25.73 -2.13 4.31
C ASN A 133 25.20 -0.72 4.58
N VAL A 134 24.06 -0.63 5.26
CA VAL A 134 23.37 0.64 5.58
C VAL A 134 23.52 0.95 7.07
N PRO A 135 23.94 2.17 7.45
CA PRO A 135 24.08 2.57 8.85
C PRO A 135 22.72 2.83 9.51
N VAL A 136 22.01 1.75 9.85
CA VAL A 136 20.82 1.74 10.71
C VAL A 136 21.18 2.16 12.15
N ILE A 137 20.21 2.68 12.90
CA ILE A 137 20.33 2.86 14.36
C ILE A 137 19.65 1.67 15.05
N GLN A 138 20.20 1.16 16.15
CA GLN A 138 19.55 0.12 16.94
C GLN A 138 18.33 0.70 17.65
N LEU A 139 17.16 0.10 17.38
CA LEU A 139 15.80 0.58 17.70
C LEU A 139 15.47 1.96 17.12
N ASP A 140 14.26 2.28 16.64
CA ASP A 140 13.09 1.63 16.02
C ASP A 140 12.19 2.82 15.51
N GLY A 141 11.13 2.81 14.67
CA GLY A 141 10.68 2.06 13.47
C GLY A 141 10.27 3.01 12.29
N GLN A 142 9.30 2.69 11.41
CA GLN A 142 8.68 3.66 10.46
C GLN A 142 7.23 3.26 10.09
N GLU A 143 6.29 4.21 9.99
CA GLU A 143 4.84 3.91 9.82
C GLU A 143 4.38 3.86 8.35
N THR A 144 3.46 2.92 8.07
CA THR A 144 2.85 2.59 6.77
C THR A 144 1.42 3.10 6.64
N HIS A 145 0.63 3.08 7.72
CA HIS A 145 -0.75 3.58 7.78
C HIS A 145 -0.83 4.87 8.60
N ALA A 146 0.10 5.79 8.32
CA ALA A 146 0.19 7.07 9.01
C ALA A 146 -1.09 7.90 8.75
N GLN A 147 -1.73 8.42 9.80
CA GLN A 147 -3.08 9.01 9.73
C GLN A 147 -3.16 10.26 8.82
N ASP A 148 -2.03 10.91 8.59
CA ASP A 148 -1.80 12.08 7.75
C ASP A 148 -1.42 11.76 6.29
N GLU A 149 -0.93 10.55 6.00
CA GLU A 149 -0.67 10.06 4.63
C GLU A 149 -1.79 9.15 4.10
N TRP A 150 -2.29 8.23 4.94
CA TRP A 150 -3.17 7.14 4.56
C TRP A 150 -4.24 6.86 5.63
N PRO A 151 -5.32 7.68 5.68
CA PRO A 151 -6.34 7.61 6.74
C PRO A 151 -7.28 6.41 6.56
N ILE A 152 -6.80 5.20 6.88
CA ILE A 152 -7.59 3.97 7.02
C ILE A 152 -7.35 3.38 8.42
N CYS A 153 -8.42 2.88 9.03
CA CYS A 153 -8.52 2.68 10.47
C CYS A 153 -8.05 1.27 10.91
N SER A 154 -6.74 1.05 10.98
CA SER A 154 -6.08 -0.25 11.29
C SER A 154 -6.30 -0.75 12.73
N ALA A 155 -7.51 -1.21 13.04
CA ALA A 155 -7.89 -1.75 14.35
C ALA A 155 -7.82 -3.29 14.45
N ARG A 156 -8.01 -4.00 13.33
CA ARG A 156 -8.37 -5.43 13.27
C ARG A 156 -7.42 -6.38 14.02
N TRP A 157 -6.12 -6.11 13.95
CA TRP A 157 -5.04 -6.92 14.53
C TRP A 157 -4.30 -6.22 15.67
N SER A 158 -4.84 -5.09 16.15
CA SER A 158 -4.31 -4.38 17.32
C SER A 158 -4.56 -5.21 18.59
N PRO A 159 -3.57 -5.46 19.46
CA PRO A 159 -3.76 -6.16 20.73
C PRO A 159 -4.80 -5.52 21.65
N THR A 160 -5.08 -4.22 21.47
CA THR A 160 -6.09 -3.46 22.21
C THR A 160 -7.45 -3.40 21.51
N GLN A 161 -7.56 -3.93 20.28
CA GLN A 161 -8.68 -3.74 19.33
C GLN A 161 -9.02 -2.27 19.02
N MET A 162 -8.19 -1.32 19.45
CA MET A 162 -8.28 0.09 19.10
C MET A 162 -7.47 0.36 17.83
N PRO A 163 -7.89 1.32 16.97
CA PRO A 163 -7.12 1.70 15.79
C PRO A 163 -5.74 2.20 16.18
N ILE A 164 -4.70 1.68 15.51
CA ILE A 164 -3.36 2.25 15.61
C ILE A 164 -3.39 3.64 14.95
N LYS A 165 -2.85 4.66 15.63
CA LYS A 165 -2.95 6.07 15.24
C LYS A 165 -1.62 6.79 15.46
N TYR A 166 -0.74 6.69 14.48
CA TYR A 166 0.48 7.49 14.40
C TYR A 166 0.41 8.42 13.19
N ASN A 167 1.04 9.59 13.29
CA ASN A 167 1.36 10.43 12.13
C ASN A 167 2.66 9.92 11.47
N GLN A 168 3.06 10.47 10.33
CA GLN A 168 4.32 10.08 9.73
C GLN A 168 5.51 10.55 10.57
N THR A 169 6.53 9.71 10.61
CA THR A 169 7.70 9.84 11.48
C THR A 169 8.85 10.56 10.77
N HIS A 170 9.10 11.80 11.18
CA HIS A 170 10.05 12.71 10.54
C HIS A 170 11.35 12.90 11.32
N THR A 171 11.36 12.56 12.62
CA THR A 171 12.51 12.62 13.53
C THR A 171 12.93 11.23 13.99
N ILE A 172 14.11 11.12 14.62
CA ILE A 172 14.59 9.86 15.20
C ILE A 172 13.75 9.52 16.43
N GLU A 173 13.35 10.54 17.19
CA GLU A 173 12.58 10.48 18.42
C GLU A 173 11.14 9.98 18.20
N GLU A 174 10.46 10.43 17.13
CA GLU A 174 9.12 9.93 16.76
C GLU A 174 9.17 8.47 16.34
N ARG A 175 10.16 8.07 15.53
CA ARG A 175 10.37 6.67 15.15
C ARG A 175 10.55 5.81 16.40
N LEU A 176 11.44 6.25 17.29
CA LEU A 176 11.77 5.62 18.57
C LEU A 176 10.61 5.56 19.56
N ALA A 177 9.49 6.25 19.30
CA ALA A 177 8.27 6.09 20.07
C ALA A 177 7.39 4.99 19.46
N VAL A 178 7.09 5.12 18.16
CA VAL A 178 6.19 4.24 17.41
C VAL A 178 6.55 2.77 17.54
N ALA A 179 7.83 2.40 17.52
CA ALA A 179 8.20 0.98 17.53
C ALA A 179 8.70 0.44 18.88
N LYS A 180 8.97 1.29 19.88
CA LYS A 180 8.93 0.87 21.30
C LYS A 180 7.53 0.44 21.70
N ASP A 181 6.50 1.15 21.22
CA ASP A 181 5.12 0.71 21.35
C ASP A 181 4.92 -0.65 20.64
N PHE A 182 5.36 -0.79 19.38
CA PHE A 182 5.29 -2.06 18.62
C PHE A 182 5.97 -3.24 19.34
N ILE A 183 7.18 -3.07 19.88
CA ILE A 183 7.91 -4.12 20.60
C ILE A 183 7.17 -4.54 21.87
N ARG A 184 6.65 -3.57 22.63
CA ARG A 184 5.86 -3.81 23.84
C ARG A 184 4.57 -4.56 23.51
N ASP A 185 3.83 -4.07 22.52
CA ASP A 185 2.46 -4.52 22.25
C ASP A 185 2.44 -5.89 21.54
N PHE A 186 3.48 -6.23 20.77
CA PHE A 186 3.65 -7.54 20.11
C PHE A 186 4.67 -8.46 20.80
N ASN A 187 5.27 -8.05 21.93
CA ASN A 187 6.21 -8.83 22.75
C ASN A 187 7.37 -9.48 21.94
N LEU A 188 8.01 -8.68 21.09
CA LEU A 188 8.98 -9.18 20.10
C LEU A 188 10.35 -9.49 20.73
N GLN A 189 10.84 -10.72 20.52
CA GLN A 189 12.11 -11.20 21.08
C GLN A 189 13.33 -11.06 20.13
N MET A 190 13.12 -10.48 18.95
CA MET A 190 14.18 -10.25 17.95
C MET A 190 14.74 -8.83 18.01
N SER A 191 15.99 -8.64 17.58
CA SER A 191 16.59 -7.32 17.45
C SER A 191 15.86 -6.47 16.39
N ILE A 192 15.49 -5.24 16.73
CA ILE A 192 14.85 -4.27 15.82
C ILE A 192 15.74 -3.02 15.66
N VAL A 193 15.69 -2.40 14.49
CA VAL A 193 16.53 -1.29 14.06
C VAL A 193 15.72 -0.29 13.22
N ILE A 194 16.21 0.95 13.05
CA ILE A 194 15.66 1.93 12.11
C ILE A 194 16.55 2.26 10.94
N ASP A 195 15.86 2.50 9.83
CA ASP A 195 16.28 3.47 8.84
C ASP A 195 16.25 4.91 9.40
N LYS A 196 17.32 5.66 9.16
CA LYS A 196 17.43 7.05 9.60
C LYS A 196 16.45 7.95 8.85
N PRO A 197 15.75 8.89 9.51
CA PRO A 197 14.89 9.85 8.82
C PRO A 197 15.69 10.76 7.86
N GLU A 198 16.98 10.97 8.12
CA GLU A 198 17.92 11.66 7.22
C GLU A 198 18.13 10.86 5.93
N GLY A 199 17.19 11.03 5.01
CA GLY A 199 17.26 10.48 3.66
C GLY A 199 16.65 9.09 3.49
N ASN A 200 16.20 8.38 4.53
CA ASN A 200 15.58 7.05 4.46
C ASN A 200 16.39 6.08 3.55
N LEU A 201 17.64 5.80 3.94
CA LEU A 201 18.60 5.10 3.10
C LEU A 201 18.31 3.58 2.98
N PHE A 202 17.84 2.96 4.06
CA PHE A 202 17.42 1.56 4.02
C PHE A 202 16.15 1.38 3.17
N GLU A 203 15.14 2.23 3.35
CA GLU A 203 13.92 2.23 2.51
C GLU A 203 14.29 2.47 1.04
N LYS A 204 15.23 3.37 0.74
CA LYS A 204 15.68 3.59 -0.65
C LYS A 204 16.32 2.36 -1.28
N LEU A 205 17.23 1.70 -0.58
CA LEU A 205 18.00 0.57 -1.12
C LEU A 205 17.20 -0.74 -1.11
N TYR A 206 16.53 -1.05 -0.01
CA TYR A 206 15.75 -2.29 0.18
C TYR A 206 14.27 -2.15 -0.23
N SER A 207 13.76 -0.93 -0.46
CA SER A 207 12.38 -0.69 -0.94
C SER A 207 11.32 -1.46 -0.16
N SER A 208 11.48 -1.50 1.17
CA SER A 208 10.78 -2.41 2.07
C SER A 208 9.33 -2.02 2.38
N TRP A 209 8.82 -0.92 1.82
CA TRP A 209 7.45 -0.45 2.05
C TRP A 209 6.43 -1.22 1.20
N PRO A 210 5.27 -1.65 1.74
CA PRO A 210 4.84 -1.48 3.14
C PRO A 210 5.59 -2.40 4.11
N VAL A 211 5.74 -3.68 3.73
CA VAL A 211 6.56 -4.68 4.42
C VAL A 211 7.24 -5.53 3.35
N ARG A 212 8.50 -5.94 3.57
CA ARG A 212 9.19 -6.95 2.77
C ARG A 212 10.15 -7.76 3.62
N ILE A 213 10.23 -9.06 3.31
CA ILE A 213 11.17 -9.99 3.94
C ILE A 213 12.32 -10.28 2.98
N TYR A 214 13.53 -10.34 3.52
CA TYR A 214 14.78 -10.62 2.82
C TYR A 214 15.58 -11.66 3.62
N VAL A 215 16.28 -12.56 2.93
CA VAL A 215 17.31 -13.42 3.55
C VAL A 215 18.67 -13.05 2.97
N ILE A 216 19.60 -12.70 3.85
CA ILE A 216 21.00 -12.37 3.53
C ILE A 216 21.88 -13.45 4.16
N ASP A 217 22.84 -13.99 3.40
CA ASP A 217 23.76 -15.01 3.89
C ASP A 217 25.02 -14.45 4.58
N LYS A 218 25.88 -15.36 5.05
CA LYS A 218 27.16 -15.05 5.72
C LYS A 218 28.16 -14.28 4.83
N ASP A 219 28.01 -14.38 3.51
CA ASP A 219 28.86 -13.74 2.50
C ASP A 219 28.22 -12.42 2.00
N TYR A 220 27.24 -11.92 2.77
CA TYR A 220 26.42 -10.73 2.52
C TYR A 220 25.59 -10.78 1.24
N ARG A 221 25.30 -11.97 0.70
CA ARG A 221 24.49 -12.09 -0.53
C ARG A 221 23.01 -12.21 -0.20
N LEU A 222 22.18 -11.56 -1.01
CA LEU A 222 20.75 -11.70 -0.92
C LEU A 222 20.31 -13.02 -1.55
N THR A 223 19.87 -13.98 -0.74
CA THR A 223 19.46 -15.32 -1.20
C THR A 223 17.95 -15.46 -1.42
N TYR A 224 17.14 -14.63 -0.76
CA TYR A 224 15.68 -14.58 -0.94
C TYR A 224 15.14 -13.15 -0.80
N LYS A 225 14.12 -12.84 -1.60
CA LYS A 225 13.37 -11.58 -1.64
C LYS A 225 11.89 -11.92 -1.74
N ALA A 226 11.12 -11.69 -0.68
CA ALA A 226 9.69 -11.95 -0.69
C ALA A 226 8.97 -11.04 -1.68
N GLN A 227 8.10 -11.61 -2.51
CA GLN A 227 7.21 -10.89 -3.41
C GLN A 227 5.76 -11.00 -2.93
N PRO A 228 4.95 -9.92 -3.00
CA PRO A 228 3.57 -9.97 -2.55
C PRO A 228 2.66 -10.70 -3.56
N ASN A 229 1.93 -11.71 -3.09
CA ASN A 229 0.88 -12.39 -3.83
C ASN A 229 -0.49 -11.89 -3.38
N GLU A 230 -1.34 -11.42 -4.31
CA GLU A 230 -2.67 -10.82 -4.03
C GLU A 230 -2.72 -9.78 -2.89
N SER A 231 -1.61 -9.08 -2.61
CA SER A 231 -1.41 -8.13 -1.49
C SER A 231 -1.17 -8.77 -0.11
N MET A 232 -0.85 -10.05 -0.06
CA MET A 232 -0.33 -10.77 1.11
C MET A 232 1.15 -11.16 0.89
N LEU A 233 1.85 -11.49 1.98
CA LEU A 233 3.16 -12.14 1.95
C LEU A 233 3.00 -13.59 2.43
N GLU A 234 3.10 -14.55 1.52
CA GLU A 234 3.05 -15.96 1.87
C GLU A 234 4.39 -16.42 2.46
N LEU A 235 4.36 -17.01 3.65
CA LEU A 235 5.58 -17.40 4.38
C LEU A 235 6.08 -18.81 4.02
N ASN A 236 5.35 -19.56 3.18
CA ASN A 236 5.70 -20.93 2.80
C ASN A 236 7.04 -20.98 2.07
N GLU A 237 7.23 -20.15 1.04
CA GLU A 237 8.49 -20.03 0.29
C GLU A 237 9.67 -19.66 1.19
N LEU A 238 9.46 -18.74 2.14
CA LEU A 238 10.48 -18.33 3.10
C LEU A 238 10.89 -19.51 4.00
N VAL A 239 9.94 -20.29 4.49
CA VAL A 239 10.20 -21.47 5.32
C VAL A 239 10.93 -22.55 4.52
N GLU A 240 10.53 -22.81 3.27
CA GLU A 240 11.21 -23.75 2.39
C GLU A 240 12.65 -23.31 2.06
N HIS A 241 12.85 -22.01 1.77
CA HIS A 241 14.16 -21.43 1.53
C HIS A 241 15.09 -21.56 2.75
N LEU A 242 14.61 -21.18 3.93
CA LEU A 242 15.36 -21.32 5.19
C LEU A 242 15.69 -22.79 5.51
N GLN A 243 14.76 -23.72 5.27
CA GLN A 243 15.04 -25.15 5.40
C GLN A 243 16.09 -25.64 4.39
N SER A 244 16.14 -25.10 3.17
CA SER A 244 17.15 -25.45 2.18
C SER A 244 18.55 -24.98 2.61
N ILE A 245 18.65 -23.79 3.21
CA ILE A 245 19.89 -23.28 3.80
C ILE A 245 20.35 -24.18 4.95
N ILE A 246 19.46 -24.56 5.88
CA ILE A 246 19.81 -25.44 7.01
C ILE A 246 20.37 -26.78 6.50
N LYS A 247 19.66 -27.47 5.60
CA LYS A 247 20.08 -28.74 4.99
C LYS A 247 21.37 -28.66 4.16
N SER A 248 21.80 -27.46 3.80
CA SER A 248 23.05 -27.20 3.04
C SER A 248 24.24 -26.83 3.95
N ASN A 249 24.04 -26.81 5.27
CA ASN A 249 25.09 -26.59 6.28
C ASN A 249 25.22 -27.77 7.27
N GLU A 250 24.54 -28.89 6.98
CA GLU A 250 24.68 -30.20 7.67
C GLU A 250 25.66 -31.12 6.89
#